data_AF-W5YKX9-F1
#
_entry.id   AF-W5YKX9-F1
#
_cell.length_a   1.000
_cell.length_b   1.000
_cell.length_c   1.000
_cell.angle_alpha   90.00
_cell.angle_beta   90.00
_cell.angle_gamma   90.00
#
_symmetry.space_group_name_H-M   'P 1'
#
loop_
_entity.id
_entity.type
_entity.pdbx_description
1 polymer ?
#
loop_
_entity_poly.entity_id
_entity_poly.type
_entity_poly.pdbx_seq_one_letter_code
_entity_poly.pdbx_strand_id
1 'polypeptide(L)'
;MSSTQIVLTAGKTQCQLIVEHVTATGGITSWEAINHYGITRLAARIHDLNNTGRAMKAEDIGDGYVRYVPDHKARADYYRVSINNLMYLGSPSEIAQKLPRLTEKFVQNLRLTITKPAQLSLV
;
A
#
# COMPACT_ATOMS: atom_id res chain seq x y z
N MET A 1 -17.00 -5.70 28.16
CA MET A 1 -15.56 -5.99 28.21
C MET A 1 -15.11 -6.31 26.79
N SER A 2 -14.50 -5.33 26.10
CA SER A 2 -13.90 -5.55 24.78
C SER A 2 -12.40 -5.49 24.96
N SER A 3 -11.75 -6.65 24.90
CA SER A 3 -10.33 -6.80 25.14
C SER A 3 -9.55 -6.15 24.00
N THR A 4 -9.02 -4.95 24.22
CA THR A 4 -8.03 -4.33 23.34
C THR A 4 -6.78 -5.20 23.33
N GLN A 5 -6.64 -6.04 22.31
CA GLN A 5 -5.40 -6.73 22.03
C GLN A 5 -4.35 -5.69 21.62
N ILE A 6 -3.53 -5.25 22.58
CA ILE A 6 -2.26 -4.59 22.26
C ILE A 6 -1.39 -5.67 21.64
N VAL A 7 -1.40 -5.76 20.31
CA VAL A 7 -0.50 -6.64 19.58
C VAL A 7 0.91 -6.12 19.86
N LEU A 8 1.67 -6.88 20.65
CA LEU A 8 3.11 -6.71 20.80
C LEU A 8 3.72 -6.72 19.40
N THR A 9 4.09 -5.56 18.89
CA THR A 9 4.68 -5.39 17.55
C THR A 9 5.99 -6.15 17.52
N ALA A 10 5.97 -7.35 16.94
CA ALA A 10 7.11 -8.25 16.77
C ALA A 10 8.19 -7.67 15.83
N GLY A 11 8.82 -6.55 16.22
CA GLY A 11 9.86 -5.86 15.46
C GLY A 11 9.39 -5.15 14.18
N LYS A 12 8.08 -5.08 13.91
CA LYS A 12 7.54 -4.47 12.70
C LYS A 12 7.51 -2.95 12.78
N THR A 13 7.86 -2.27 11.69
CA THR A 13 7.74 -0.81 11.59
C THR A 13 6.29 -0.39 11.40
N GLN A 14 5.96 0.86 11.74
CA GLN A 14 4.61 1.42 11.56
C GLN A 14 4.14 1.32 10.09
N CYS A 15 5.03 1.56 9.13
CA CYS A 15 4.72 1.42 7.70
C CYS A 15 4.39 -0.03 7.31
N GLN A 16 5.06 -1.02 7.91
CA GLN A 16 4.76 -2.43 7.68
C GLN A 16 3.37 -2.80 8.21
N LEU A 17 3.02 -2.35 9.43
CA LEU A 17 1.69 -2.59 10.02
C LEU A 17 0.58 -2.00 9.15
N ILE A 18 0.78 -0.78 8.64
CA ILE A 18 -0.16 -0.12 7.72
C ILE A 18 -0.33 -0.95 6.44
N VAL A 19 0.77 -1.37 5.82
CA VAL A 19 0.70 -2.16 4.58
C VAL A 19 0.01 -3.50 4.79
N GLU A 20 0.28 -4.19 5.91
CA GLU A 20 -0.38 -5.45 6.25
C GLU A 20 -1.88 -5.26 6.47
N HIS A 21 -2.27 -4.27 7.27
CA HIS A 21 -3.67 -3.94 7.49
C HIS A 21 -4.40 -3.66 6.18
N VAL A 22 -3.87 -2.75 5.36
CA VAL A 22 -4.47 -2.36 4.08
C VAL A 22 -4.55 -3.53 3.09
N THR A 23 -3.58 -4.45 3.13
CA THR A 23 -3.62 -5.66 2.30
C THR A 23 -4.76 -6.61 2.73
N ALA A 24 -5.08 -6.65 4.03
CA ALA A 24 -6.14 -7.49 4.57
C ALA A 24 -7.53 -6.87 4.44
N THR A 25 -7.67 -5.55 4.65
CA THR A 25 -8.97 -4.86 4.77
C THR A 25 -9.33 -3.98 3.57
N GLY A 26 -8.38 -3.74 2.66
CA GLY A 26 -8.55 -2.87 1.49
C GLY A 26 -8.25 -1.39 1.73
N GLY A 27 -8.12 -0.96 2.99
CA GLY A 27 -7.81 0.44 3.32
C GLY A 27 -7.87 0.71 4.81
N ILE A 28 -7.25 1.81 5.26
CA ILE A 28 -7.12 2.16 6.67
C ILE A 28 -7.53 3.61 6.93
N THR A 29 -8.25 3.83 8.03
CA THR A 29 -8.62 5.15 8.55
C THR A 29 -7.69 5.57 9.69
N SER A 30 -7.66 6.86 10.02
CA SER A 30 -6.91 7.35 11.19
C SER A 30 -7.38 6.71 12.49
N TRP A 31 -8.67 6.38 12.62
CA TRP A 31 -9.24 5.74 13.80
C TRP A 31 -8.72 4.30 13.97
N GLU A 32 -8.72 3.51 12.90
CA GLU A 32 -8.18 2.14 12.92
C GLU A 32 -6.66 2.15 13.22
N ALA A 33 -5.94 3.10 12.64
CA ALA A 33 -4.50 3.25 12.85
C ALA A 33 -4.16 3.55 14.32
N ILE A 34 -4.93 4.41 14.98
CA ILE A 34 -4.75 4.74 16.39
C ILE A 34 -5.16 3.57 17.27
N ASN A 35 -6.35 3.01 17.08
CA ASN A 35 -6.91 2.01 17.99
C ASN A 35 -6.22 0.65 17.91
N HIS A 36 -5.78 0.22 16.72
CA HIS A 36 -5.17 -1.10 16.55
C HIS A 36 -3.65 -1.08 16.65
N TYR A 37 -3.01 0.04 16.27
CA TYR A 37 -1.55 0.09 16.12
C TYR A 37 -0.88 1.24 16.88
N GLY A 38 -1.64 2.12 17.54
CA GLY A 38 -1.09 3.29 18.22
C GLY A 38 -0.47 4.32 17.28
N ILE A 39 -0.83 4.32 15.99
CA ILE A 39 -0.25 5.21 14.98
C ILE A 39 -1.05 6.52 14.92
N THR A 40 -0.54 7.57 15.56
CA THR A 40 -1.20 8.88 15.64
C THR A 40 -0.92 9.80 14.44
N ARG A 41 0.13 9.51 13.65
CA ARG A 41 0.54 10.29 12.48
C ARG A 41 0.43 9.49 11.19
N LEU A 42 -0.75 8.92 10.93
CA LEU A 42 -1.00 8.06 9.77
C LEU A 42 -0.57 8.73 8.45
N ALA A 43 -1.02 9.97 8.20
CA ALA A 43 -0.69 10.70 6.97
C ALA A 43 0.83 10.81 6.72
N ALA A 44 1.64 11.00 7.76
CA ALA A 44 3.09 11.05 7.63
C ALA A 44 3.68 9.69 7.21
N ARG A 45 3.17 8.59 7.77
CA ARG A 45 3.58 7.23 7.37
C ARG A 45 3.12 6.87 5.97
N ILE A 46 1.96 7.37 5.54
CA ILE A 46 1.50 7.23 4.15
C ILE A 46 2.42 7.98 3.20
N HIS A 47 2.85 9.20 3.55
CA HIS A 47 3.81 9.95 2.76
C HIS A 47 5.13 9.18 2.57
N ASP A 48 5.64 8.53 3.61
CA ASP A 48 6.84 7.68 3.51
C ASP A 48 6.66 6.49 2.55
N LEU A 49 5.42 6.00 2.40
CA LEU A 49 5.10 4.90 1.48
C LEU A 49 4.95 5.34 0.02
N ASN A 50 4.67 6.61 -0.26
CA ASN A 50 4.33 7.09 -1.61
C ASN A 50 5.51 7.07 -2.60
N ASN A 51 6.74 7.03 -2.11
CA ASN A 51 7.94 6.87 -2.94
C ASN A 51 8.41 5.41 -3.04
N THR A 52 7.51 4.46 -2.77
CA THR A 52 7.79 3.03 -2.80
C THR A 52 6.74 2.31 -3.65
N GLY A 53 6.93 1.02 -3.90
CA GLY A 53 5.91 0.15 -4.51
C GLY A 53 4.64 -0.07 -3.65
N ARG A 54 4.41 0.75 -2.61
CA ARG A 54 3.30 0.66 -1.65
C ARG A 54 2.47 1.95 -1.53
N ALA A 55 2.58 2.88 -2.50
CA ALA A 55 1.85 4.14 -2.51
C ALA A 55 0.34 4.00 -2.22
N MET A 56 -0.23 4.99 -1.55
CA MET A 56 -1.63 5.02 -1.14
C MET A 56 -2.24 6.40 -1.44
N LYS A 57 -3.53 6.41 -1.72
CA LYS A 57 -4.33 7.63 -1.93
C LYS A 57 -5.38 7.76 -0.84
N ALA A 58 -5.74 9.00 -0.52
CA ALA A 58 -6.88 9.27 0.34
C ALA A 58 -8.16 9.24 -0.49
N GLU A 59 -9.18 8.54 0.02
CA GLU A 59 -10.54 8.58 -0.49
C GLU A 59 -11.44 9.16 0.61
N ASP A 60 -12.27 10.13 0.22
CA ASP A 60 -13.30 10.68 1.10
C ASP A 60 -14.39 9.61 1.30
N ILE A 61 -14.70 9.31 2.56
CA ILE A 61 -15.73 8.34 2.94
C ILE A 61 -16.97 9.00 3.55
N GLY A 62 -17.02 10.34 3.55
CA GLY A 62 -18.07 11.14 4.19
C GLY A 62 -17.68 11.63 5.58
N ASP A 63 -18.49 12.56 6.11
CA ASP A 63 -18.38 13.10 7.47
C ASP A 63 -17.02 13.75 7.81
N GLY A 64 -16.26 14.17 6.79
CA GLY A 64 -14.94 14.77 6.94
C GLY A 64 -13.82 13.77 7.22
N TYR A 65 -14.08 12.47 7.08
CA TYR A 65 -13.09 11.42 7.28
C TYR A 65 -12.53 10.90 5.96
N VAL A 66 -11.28 10.43 6.02
CA VAL A 66 -10.60 9.84 4.87
C VAL A 66 -10.21 8.40 5.16
N ARG A 67 -10.28 7.57 4.11
CA ARG A 67 -9.72 6.23 4.09
C ARG A 67 -8.55 6.18 3.13
N TYR A 68 -7.39 5.72 3.61
CA TYR A 68 -6.23 5.49 2.76
C TYR A 68 -6.34 4.12 2.13
N VAL A 69 -6.37 4.08 0.80
CA VAL A 69 -6.46 2.86 0.00
C VAL A 69 -5.25 2.74 -0.93
N PRO A 70 -4.94 1.54 -1.45
CA PRO A 70 -3.90 1.37 -2.46
C PRO A 70 -4.06 2.29 -3.67
N ASP A 71 -3.01 3.04 -3.99
CA ASP A 71 -2.92 3.75 -5.27
C ASP A 71 -2.24 2.84 -6.29
N HIS A 72 -3.03 2.00 -6.95
CA HIS A 72 -2.51 1.04 -7.93
C HIS A 72 -1.88 1.72 -9.15
N LYS A 73 -2.35 2.92 -9.51
CA LYS A 73 -1.76 3.68 -10.61
C LYS A 73 -0.35 4.16 -10.23
N ALA A 74 -0.21 4.83 -9.10
CA ALA A 74 1.09 5.30 -8.62
C ALA A 74 2.07 4.14 -8.38
N ARG A 75 1.59 3.00 -7.86
CA ARG A 75 2.41 1.78 -7.71
C ARG A 75 2.87 1.23 -9.05
N ALA A 76 2.00 1.18 -10.06
CA ALA A 76 2.37 0.74 -11.39
C ALA A 76 3.45 1.67 -11.99
N ASP A 77 3.30 2.99 -11.84
CA ASP A 77 4.29 3.95 -12.31
C ASP A 77 5.66 3.75 -11.63
N TYR A 78 5.67 3.50 -10.31
CA TYR A 78 6.90 3.16 -9.58
C TYR A 78 7.60 1.93 -10.18
N TYR A 79 6.85 0.85 -10.44
CA TYR A 79 7.44 -0.37 -11.01
C TYR A 79 7.88 -0.18 -12.45
N ARG A 80 7.16 0.61 -13.26
CA ARG A 80 7.57 0.98 -14.62
C ARG A 80 8.94 1.67 -14.62
N VAL A 81 9.11 2.68 -13.76
CA VAL A 81 10.39 3.40 -13.62
C VAL A 81 11.49 2.47 -13.11
N SER A 82 11.18 1.61 -12.15
CA SER A 82 12.14 0.63 -11.60
C SER A 82 12.60 -0.37 -12.65
N ILE A 83 11.70 -0.85 -13.51
CA ILE A 83 12.02 -1.74 -14.63
C ILE A 83 12.90 -1.02 -15.64
N ASN A 84 12.53 0.19 -16.05
CA ASN A 84 13.34 0.97 -17.00
C ASN A 84 14.77 1.18 -16.47
N ASN A 85 14.89 1.63 -15.21
CA ASN A 85 16.20 1.83 -14.59
C ASN A 85 17.01 0.53 -14.53
N LEU A 86 16.38 -0.59 -14.19
CA LEU A 86 17.03 -1.91 -14.19
C LEU A 86 17.52 -2.30 -15.60
N MET A 87 16.71 -2.04 -16.64
CA MET A 87 17.06 -2.39 -18.02
C MET A 87 18.20 -1.53 -18.58
N TYR A 88 18.28 -0.26 -18.21
CA TYR A 88 19.31 0.66 -18.71
C TYR A 88 20.60 0.64 -17.90
N LEU A 89 20.52 0.40 -16.58
CA LEU A 89 21.66 0.55 -15.66
C LEU A 89 22.07 -0.76 -14.97
N GLY A 90 21.22 -1.79 -15.00
CA GLY A 90 21.48 -3.05 -14.32
C GLY A 90 22.45 -3.95 -15.09
N SER A 91 23.25 -4.71 -14.35
CA SER A 91 24.04 -5.79 -14.95
C SER A 91 23.14 -6.94 -15.47
N PRO A 92 23.59 -7.76 -16.43
CA PRO A 92 22.78 -8.87 -16.95
C PRO A 92 22.27 -9.84 -15.86
N SER A 93 23.06 -10.10 -14.82
CA SER A 93 22.66 -10.97 -13.71
C SER A 93 21.57 -10.34 -12.84
N GLU A 94 21.67 -9.04 -12.55
CA GLU A 94 20.64 -8.31 -11.81
C GLU A 94 19.34 -8.22 -12.57
N ILE A 95 19.41 -7.99 -13.89
CA ILE A 95 18.24 -7.99 -14.77
C ILE A 95 17.54 -9.35 -14.67
N ALA A 96 18.27 -10.45 -14.89
CA ALA A 96 17.71 -11.80 -14.82
C ALA A 96 17.07 -12.12 -13.45
N GLN A 97 17.68 -11.65 -12.37
CA GLN A 97 17.19 -11.91 -11.01
C GLN A 97 15.96 -11.06 -10.64
N LYS A 98 15.96 -9.76 -10.96
CA LYS A 98 14.98 -8.80 -10.43
C LYS A 98 13.81 -8.55 -11.38
N LEU A 99 14.03 -8.62 -12.69
CA LEU A 99 13.03 -8.27 -13.71
C LEU A 99 11.73 -9.07 -13.59
N PRO A 100 11.72 -10.41 -13.39
CA PRO A 100 10.48 -11.17 -13.30
C PRO A 100 9.55 -10.66 -12.20
N ARG A 101 10.10 -10.42 -11.00
CA ARG A 101 9.34 -9.93 -9.84
C ARG A 101 8.83 -8.51 -10.05
N LEU A 102 9.62 -7.62 -10.64
CA LEU A 102 9.20 -6.24 -10.90
C LEU A 102 8.08 -6.20 -11.94
N THR A 103 8.21 -6.97 -13.03
CA THR A 103 7.21 -7.09 -14.08
C THR A 103 5.90 -7.68 -13.55
N GLU A 104 5.97 -8.71 -12.71
CA GLU A 104 4.79 -9.27 -12.05
C GLU A 104 4.05 -8.21 -11.22
N LYS A 105 4.78 -7.43 -10.42
CA LYS A 105 4.20 -6.35 -9.61
C LYS A 105 3.63 -5.22 -10.45
N PHE A 106 4.30 -4.87 -11.55
CA PHE A 106 3.80 -3.88 -12.51
C PHE A 106 2.45 -4.33 -13.10
N VAL A 107 2.40 -5.53 -13.68
CA VAL A 107 1.20 -6.10 -14.30
C VAL A 107 0.07 -6.25 -13.28
N GLN A 108 0.37 -6.72 -12.06
CA GLN A 108 -0.62 -6.84 -11.00
C GLN A 108 -1.29 -5.50 -10.68
N ASN A 109 -0.52 -4.42 -10.55
CA ASN A 109 -1.07 -3.09 -10.26
C ASN A 109 -1.82 -2.49 -11.47
N LEU A 110 -1.38 -2.75 -12.71
CA LEU A 110 -2.15 -2.36 -13.90
C LEU A 110 -3.52 -3.02 -13.92
N ARG A 111 -3.59 -4.34 -13.66
CA ARG A 111 -4.87 -5.07 -13.60
C ARG A 111 -5.81 -4.44 -12.59
N LEU A 112 -5.33 -4.21 -11.36
CA LEU A 112 -6.10 -3.61 -10.28
C LEU A 112 -6.52 -2.15 -10.53
N THR A 113 -5.82 -1.44 -11.42
CA THR A 113 -6.21 -0.09 -11.85
C THR A 113 -7.37 -0.13 -12.83
N ILE A 114 -7.43 -1.15 -13.70
CA ILE A 114 -8.43 -1.27 -14.78
C ILE A 114 -9.72 -1.91 -14.27
N THR A 115 -9.62 -2.94 -13.42
CA THR A 115 -10.79 -3.49 -12.73
C THR A 115 -11.27 -2.47 -11.71
N LYS A 116 -12.36 -1.75 -12.00
CA LYS A 116 -13.14 -1.06 -10.96
C LYS A 116 -13.39 -2.07 -9.84
N PRO A 117 -13.06 -1.78 -8.56
CA PRO A 117 -13.60 -2.58 -7.48
C PRO A 117 -15.12 -2.44 -7.59
N ALA A 118 -15.82 -3.58 -7.72
CA ALA A 118 -17.26 -3.60 -7.56
C ALA A 118 -17.56 -2.89 -6.25
N GLN A 119 -18.26 -1.76 -6.31
CA GLN A 119 -18.77 -1.10 -5.11
C GLN A 119 -19.60 -2.16 -4.39
N LEU A 120 -19.11 -2.64 -3.25
CA LEU A 120 -19.92 -3.36 -2.29
C LEU A 120 -20.92 -2.32 -1.75
N SER A 121 -22.00 -2.10 -2.48
CA SER A 121 -23.21 -1.53 -1.93
C SER A 121 -23.72 -2.52 -0.88
N LEU A 122 -23.49 -2.21 0.39
CA LEU A 122 -24.27 -2.78 1.47
C LEU A 122 -25.73 -2.38 1.23
N VAL A 123 -26.52 -3.32 0.71
CA VAL A 123 -27.98 -3.31 0.73
C VAL A 123 -28.41 -4.31 1.80
#